data_AF-A0AA41BL37-F1
#
_entry.id   AF-A0AA41BL37-F1
#
_cell.length_a   1.000
_cell.length_b   1.000
_cell.length_c   1.000
_cell.angle_alpha   90.00
_cell.angle_beta   90.00
_cell.angle_gamma   90.00
#
_symmetry.space_group_name_H-M   'P 1'
#
loop_
_entity.id
_entity.type
_entity.pdbx_description
1 polymer ?
#
loop_
_entity_poly.entity_id
_entity_poly.type
_entity_poly.pdbx_seq_one_letter_code
_entity_poly.pdbx_strand_id
1 'polypeptide(L)'
;IQEEGGTLKCQARGISLARDYAQQLSMQKPQQAPVSELLLAMECGGSDTTSGLASNPSCGVASDKLIRCGGSSILSETTEFIGAEHVMAKRAVTPEVGQQLIDLVVGCEARAKALGEEIRGGQPTPGNIKGGLTTIEEKSLGC
;
A
#
# COMPACT_ATOMS: atom_id res chain seq x y z
N ILE A 1 -27.69 -13.17 -13.47
CA ILE A 1 -28.45 -12.41 -14.51
C ILE A 1 -29.60 -13.25 -15.07
N GLN A 2 -29.36 -14.48 -15.56
CA GLN A 2 -30.47 -15.33 -16.04
C GLN A 2 -31.48 -15.66 -14.92
N GLU A 3 -31.00 -15.97 -13.71
CA GLU A 3 -31.83 -16.29 -12.53
C GLU A 3 -32.71 -15.12 -12.07
N GLU A 4 -32.26 -13.88 -12.29
CA GLU A 4 -33.01 -12.66 -11.95
C GLU A 4 -34.00 -12.25 -13.06
N GLY A 5 -34.06 -13.00 -14.16
CA GLY A 5 -34.93 -12.71 -15.30
C GLY A 5 -34.40 -11.60 -16.23
N GLY A 6 -33.08 -11.50 -16.36
CA GLY A 6 -32.41 -10.61 -17.31
C GLY A 6 -31.77 -9.38 -16.67
N THR A 7 -31.00 -8.65 -17.47
CA THR A 7 -30.13 -7.55 -17.02
C THR A 7 -30.89 -6.46 -16.28
N LEU A 8 -32.04 -6.00 -16.82
CA LEU A 8 -32.81 -4.91 -16.20
C LEU A 8 -33.36 -5.29 -14.82
N LYS A 9 -33.86 -6.52 -14.66
CA LYS A 9 -34.36 -7.00 -13.37
C LYS A 9 -33.23 -7.20 -12.36
N CYS A 10 -32.10 -7.75 -12.82
CA CYS A 10 -30.89 -7.89 -12.02
C CYS A 10 -30.39 -6.53 -11.52
N GLN A 11 -30.36 -5.51 -12.39
CA GLN A 11 -29.96 -4.15 -12.03
C GLN A 11 -30.95 -3.50 -11.06
N ALA A 12 -32.26 -3.62 -11.32
CA ALA A 12 -33.29 -3.08 -10.42
C ALA A 12 -33.19 -3.68 -9.02
N ARG A 13 -32.95 -4.99 -8.92
CA ARG A 13 -32.73 -5.68 -7.64
C ARG A 13 -31.46 -5.18 -6.94
N GLY A 14 -30.35 -5.07 -7.67
CA GLY A 14 -29.10 -4.53 -7.12
C GLY A 14 -29.24 -3.11 -6.58
N ILE A 15 -29.95 -2.24 -7.31
CA ILE A 15 -30.25 -0.86 -6.88
C ILE A 15 -31.13 -0.88 -5.63
N SER A 16 -32.13 -1.75 -5.56
CA SER A 16 -32.99 -1.87 -4.37
C SER A 16 -32.18 -2.25 -3.14
N LEU A 17 -31.34 -3.28 -3.23
CA LEU A 17 -30.49 -3.72 -2.12
C LEU A 17 -29.49 -2.63 -1.68
N ALA A 18 -28.86 -1.95 -2.64
CA ALA A 18 -27.95 -0.85 -2.35
C ALA A 18 -28.67 0.32 -1.65
N ARG A 19 -29.92 0.62 -2.04
CA ARG A 19 -30.75 1.64 -1.39
C ARG A 19 -31.05 1.25 0.07
N ASP A 20 -31.41 -0.01 0.31
CA ASP A 20 -31.72 -0.49 1.65
C ASP A 20 -30.49 -0.42 2.56
N TYR A 21 -29.31 -0.83 2.08
CA TYR A 21 -28.06 -0.67 2.82
C TYR A 21 -27.69 0.79 3.06
N ALA A 22 -27.87 1.67 2.06
CA ALA A 22 -27.61 3.10 2.22
C ALA A 22 -28.49 3.72 3.32
N GLN A 23 -29.78 3.33 3.38
CA GLN A 23 -30.67 3.76 4.45
C GLN A 23 -30.21 3.25 5.81
N GLN A 24 -29.86 1.97 5.93
CA GLN A 24 -29.36 1.41 7.20
C GLN A 24 -28.06 2.09 7.67
N LEU A 25 -27.11 2.31 6.77
CA LEU A 25 -25.84 2.98 7.06
C LEU A 25 -26.06 4.45 7.45
N SER A 26 -27.02 5.15 6.83
CA SER A 26 -27.33 6.55 7.14
C SER A 26 -27.82 6.77 8.58
N MET A 27 -28.34 5.72 9.23
CA MET A 27 -28.82 5.76 10.61
C MET A 27 -27.74 5.43 11.64
N GLN A 28 -26.56 4.96 11.20
CA GLN A 28 -25.46 4.69 12.10
C GLN A 28 -24.84 5.98 12.63
N LYS A 29 -24.44 5.94 13.89
CA LYS A 29 -23.77 7.06 14.56
C LYS A 29 -22.33 6.68 14.89
N PRO A 30 -21.39 7.63 14.83
CA PRO A 30 -20.04 7.41 15.33
C PRO A 30 -20.09 6.93 16.78
N GLN A 31 -19.27 5.93 17.09
CA GLN A 31 -19.06 5.45 18.44
C GLN A 31 -17.58 5.60 18.79
N GLN A 32 -17.29 5.69 20.09
CA GLN A 32 -15.91 5.64 20.54
C GLN A 32 -15.35 4.24 20.27
N ALA A 33 -14.13 4.20 19.74
CA ALA A 33 -13.36 2.97 19.54
C ALA A 33 -11.94 3.20 20.05
N PRO A 34 -11.28 2.17 20.60
CA PRO A 34 -9.90 2.29 21.02
C PRO A 34 -9.00 2.47 19.79
N VAL A 35 -7.88 3.20 19.97
CA VAL A 35 -6.89 3.44 18.91
C VAL A 35 -6.31 2.14 18.35
N SER A 36 -6.31 1.06 19.15
CA SER A 36 -5.85 -0.27 18.73
C SER A 36 -6.65 -0.88 17.58
N GLU A 37 -7.87 -0.41 17.31
CA GLU A 37 -8.69 -0.85 16.17
C GLU A 37 -8.32 -0.13 14.86
N LEU A 38 -7.40 0.84 14.89
CA LEU A 38 -6.98 1.55 13.70
C LEU A 38 -5.93 0.75 12.91
N LEU A 39 -6.17 0.64 11.59
CA LEU A 39 -5.20 0.23 10.59
C LEU A 39 -4.77 1.47 9.77
N LEU A 40 -3.47 1.77 9.77
CA LEU A 40 -2.87 2.83 8.95
C LEU A 40 -2.11 2.20 7.78
N ALA A 41 -2.67 2.28 6.58
CA ALA A 41 -1.97 1.98 5.34
C ALA A 41 -1.31 3.25 4.78
N MET A 42 -0.07 3.13 4.32
CA MET A 42 0.73 4.25 3.79
C MET A 42 1.24 3.88 2.41
N GLU A 43 1.14 4.84 1.49
CA GLU A 43 1.69 4.78 0.12
C GLU A 43 2.29 6.15 -0.21
N CYS A 44 3.27 6.15 -1.09
CA CYS A 44 3.85 7.32 -1.72
C CYS A 44 3.03 7.74 -2.95
N GLY A 45 3.20 9.00 -3.35
CA GLY A 45 2.64 9.54 -4.58
C GLY A 45 3.76 9.89 -5.56
N GLY A 46 3.95 11.19 -5.80
CA GLY A 46 5.08 11.69 -6.58
C GLY A 46 6.31 11.92 -5.71
N SER A 47 7.10 10.88 -5.46
CA SER A 47 8.32 10.99 -4.64
C SER A 47 9.33 11.98 -5.25
N ASP A 48 9.96 12.75 -4.39
CA ASP A 48 11.02 13.71 -4.71
C ASP A 48 12.13 13.63 -3.65
N THR A 49 13.17 14.44 -3.81
CA THR A 49 14.30 14.51 -2.86
C THR A 49 13.90 14.86 -1.43
N THR A 50 12.76 15.52 -1.21
CA THR A 50 12.29 15.88 0.13
C THR A 50 11.51 14.76 0.80
N SER A 51 11.02 13.79 0.03
CA SER A 51 10.14 12.73 0.53
C SER A 51 10.81 11.88 1.61
N GLY A 52 12.02 11.37 1.34
CA GLY A 52 12.82 10.63 2.31
C GLY A 52 13.47 11.48 3.41
N LEU A 53 13.40 12.80 3.31
CA LEU A 53 13.96 13.73 4.30
C LEU A 53 12.92 14.31 5.25
N ALA A 54 11.64 14.34 4.84
CA ALA A 54 10.58 15.03 5.58
C ALA A 54 9.29 14.20 5.71
N SER A 55 8.57 13.93 4.60
CA SER A 55 7.25 13.30 4.67
C SER A 55 7.31 11.87 5.17
N ASN A 56 8.21 11.05 4.62
CA ASN A 56 8.28 9.63 4.92
C ASN A 56 8.80 9.37 6.35
N PRO A 57 9.82 10.10 6.84
CA PRO A 57 10.17 10.06 8.27
C PRO A 57 9.00 10.47 9.19
N SER A 58 8.20 11.46 8.80
CA SER A 58 7.03 11.88 9.58
C SER A 58 5.95 10.78 9.63
N CYS A 59 5.71 10.09 8.51
CA CYS A 59 4.84 8.92 8.44
C CYS A 59 5.38 7.76 9.28
N GLY A 60 6.70 7.51 9.28
CA GLY A 60 7.35 6.52 10.13
C GLY A 60 7.11 6.79 11.62
N VAL A 61 7.25 8.05 12.06
CA VAL A 61 6.95 8.44 13.45
C VAL A 61 5.46 8.25 13.78
N ALA A 62 4.55 8.51 12.84
CA ALA A 62 3.13 8.26 13.04
C ALA A 62 2.81 6.76 13.15
N SER A 63 3.43 5.94 12.31
CA SER A 63 3.35 4.48 12.34
C SER A 63 3.82 3.92 13.70
N ASP A 64 5.00 4.32 14.15
CA ASP A 64 5.55 3.89 15.46
C ASP A 64 4.62 4.27 16.62
N LYS A 65 4.03 5.47 16.59
CA LYS A 65 3.06 5.92 17.60
C LYS A 65 1.81 5.05 17.61
N LEU A 66 1.28 4.71 16.43
CA LEU A 66 0.10 3.85 16.33
C LEU A 66 0.37 2.44 16.84
N ILE A 67 1.51 1.84 16.45
CA ILE A 67 1.92 0.51 16.93
C ILE A 67 2.06 0.49 18.46
N ARG A 68 2.63 1.54 19.07
CA ARG A 68 2.71 1.66 20.54
C ARG A 68 1.34 1.73 21.24
N CYS A 69 0.31 2.21 20.54
CA CYS A 69 -1.07 2.23 21.02
C CYS A 69 -1.82 0.91 20.75
N GLY A 70 -1.14 -0.11 20.23
CA GLY A 70 -1.73 -1.41 19.90
C GLY A 70 -2.47 -1.44 18.56
N GLY A 71 -2.34 -0.40 17.73
CA GLY A 71 -2.88 -0.39 16.37
C GLY A 71 -1.98 -1.13 15.39
N SER A 72 -2.33 -1.09 14.11
CA SER A 72 -1.57 -1.74 13.03
C SER A 72 -1.20 -0.75 11.93
N SER A 73 -0.03 -0.94 11.33
CA SER A 73 0.44 -0.11 10.21
C SER A 73 0.98 -0.97 9.07
N ILE A 74 0.71 -0.55 7.84
CA ILE A 74 1.00 -1.28 6.61
C ILE A 74 1.72 -0.33 5.64
N LEU A 75 2.79 -0.81 5.03
CA LEU A 75 3.44 -0.22 3.86
C LEU A 75 3.29 -1.22 2.70
N SER A 76 2.61 -0.82 1.61
CA SER A 76 2.14 -1.76 0.59
C SER A 76 2.95 -1.77 -0.72
N GLU A 77 3.75 -0.74 -0.97
CA GLU A 77 4.45 -0.56 -2.24
C GLU A 77 5.64 -1.53 -2.41
N THR A 78 5.36 -2.73 -2.91
CA THR A 78 6.39 -3.77 -3.13
C THR A 78 7.60 -3.26 -3.93
N THR A 79 7.36 -2.43 -4.94
CA THR A 79 8.42 -1.88 -5.80
C THR A 79 9.31 -0.87 -5.08
N GLU A 80 8.81 -0.24 -4.01
CA GLU A 80 9.60 0.70 -3.19
C GLU A 80 10.58 -0.03 -2.26
N PHE A 81 10.56 -1.36 -2.20
CA PHE A 81 11.60 -2.12 -1.50
C PHE A 81 12.75 -2.52 -2.42
N ILE A 82 12.67 -2.36 -3.74
CA ILE A 82 13.70 -2.82 -4.67
C ILE A 82 15.00 -2.04 -4.45
N GLY A 83 16.05 -2.74 -4.02
CA GLY A 83 17.33 -2.15 -3.63
C GLY A 83 17.47 -1.88 -2.13
N ALA A 84 16.37 -1.88 -1.38
CA ALA A 84 16.33 -1.67 0.08
C ALA A 84 15.77 -2.89 0.85
N GLU A 85 15.39 -3.97 0.18
CA GLU A 85 14.73 -5.14 0.74
C GLU A 85 15.55 -5.79 1.84
N HIS A 86 16.88 -5.80 1.69
CA HIS A 86 17.82 -6.31 2.66
C HIS A 86 17.87 -5.48 3.95
N VAL A 87 17.56 -4.18 3.90
CA VAL A 87 17.46 -3.31 5.08
C VAL A 87 16.21 -3.67 5.87
N MET A 88 15.09 -3.87 5.18
CA MET A 88 13.82 -4.23 5.82
C MET A 88 13.81 -5.65 6.34
N ALA A 89 14.38 -6.61 5.61
CA ALA A 89 14.50 -8.00 6.06
C ALA A 89 15.28 -8.13 7.39
N LYS A 90 16.29 -7.28 7.62
CA LYS A 90 17.03 -7.22 8.91
C LYS A 90 16.16 -6.77 10.09
N ARG A 91 15.07 -6.06 9.83
CA ARG A 91 14.12 -5.59 10.85
C ARG A 91 12.96 -6.56 11.08
N ALA A 92 12.90 -7.66 10.32
CA ALA A 92 11.87 -8.66 10.47
C ALA A 92 11.94 -9.34 11.85
N VAL A 93 10.76 -9.71 12.38
CA VAL A 93 10.65 -10.38 13.68
C VAL A 93 11.35 -11.74 13.71
N THR A 94 11.39 -12.43 12.57
CA THR A 94 12.17 -13.65 12.38
C THR A 94 12.86 -13.66 11.02
N PRO A 95 13.93 -14.48 10.86
CA PRO A 95 14.60 -14.66 9.57
C PRO A 95 13.65 -15.13 8.46
N GLU A 96 12.67 -15.97 8.78
CA GLU A 96 11.69 -16.49 7.82
C GLU A 96 10.79 -15.38 7.27
N VAL A 97 10.36 -14.45 8.13
CA VAL A 97 9.59 -13.27 7.70
C VAL A 97 10.46 -12.34 6.86
N GLY A 98 11.73 -12.18 7.22
CA GLY A 98 12.69 -11.44 6.42
C GLY A 98 12.86 -12.04 5.02
N GLN A 99 12.99 -13.36 4.92
CA GLN A 99 13.09 -14.06 3.65
C GLN A 99 11.82 -13.94 2.81
N GLN A 100 10.63 -14.00 3.42
CA GLN A 100 9.37 -13.77 2.71
C GLN A 100 9.30 -12.38 2.06
N LEU A 101 9.85 -11.36 2.72
CA LEU A 101 9.94 -10.01 2.13
C LEU A 101 10.87 -10.01 0.91
N ILE A 102 12.04 -10.64 1.01
CA ILE A 102 12.98 -10.76 -0.13
C ILE A 102 12.31 -11.49 -1.30
N ASP A 103 11.65 -12.62 -1.03
CA ASP A 103 10.99 -13.44 -2.05
C ASP A 103 9.86 -12.68 -2.74
N LEU A 104 9.15 -11.81 -2.01
CA LEU A 104 8.10 -10.96 -2.55
C LEU A 104 8.66 -9.91 -3.54
N VAL A 105 9.81 -9.32 -3.23
CA VAL A 105 10.51 -8.37 -4.12
C VAL A 105 11.03 -9.10 -5.37
N VAL A 106 11.74 -10.21 -5.19
CA VAL A 106 12.26 -11.04 -6.30
C VAL A 106 11.12 -11.54 -7.19
N GLY A 107 10.02 -11.99 -6.61
CA GLY A 107 8.83 -12.43 -7.33
C GLY A 107 8.14 -11.30 -8.10
N CYS A 108 8.18 -10.07 -7.58
CA CYS A 108 7.70 -8.89 -8.30
C CYS A 108 8.54 -8.64 -9.57
N GLU A 109 9.88 -8.58 -9.43
CA GLU A 109 10.79 -8.37 -10.56
C GLU A 109 10.67 -9.50 -11.60
N ALA A 110 10.59 -10.76 -11.15
CA ALA A 110 10.46 -11.91 -12.04
C ALA A 110 9.14 -11.87 -12.87
N ARG A 111 8.03 -11.44 -12.25
CA ARG A 111 6.74 -11.31 -12.95
C ARG A 111 6.78 -10.22 -14.02
N ALA A 112 7.39 -9.07 -13.73
CA ALA A 112 7.55 -8.02 -14.74
C ALA A 112 8.41 -8.51 -15.92
N LYS A 113 9.54 -9.18 -15.62
CA LYS A 113 10.43 -9.73 -16.64
C LYS A 113 9.74 -10.78 -17.52
N ALA A 114 8.88 -11.61 -16.95
CA ALA A 114 8.10 -12.59 -17.71
C ALA A 114 7.11 -11.94 -18.70
N LEU A 115 6.71 -10.69 -18.46
CA LEU A 115 5.89 -9.88 -19.36
C LEU A 115 6.71 -9.04 -20.35
N GLY A 116 8.04 -9.16 -20.33
CA GLY A 116 8.95 -8.37 -21.16
C GLY A 116 9.25 -6.97 -20.61
N GLU A 117 8.86 -6.70 -19.36
CA GLU A 117 9.06 -5.41 -18.69
C GLU A 117 10.23 -5.47 -17.68
N GLU A 118 10.89 -4.34 -17.45
CA GLU A 118 11.96 -4.22 -16.45
C GLU A 118 11.64 -3.09 -15.45
N ILE A 119 11.30 -3.46 -14.21
CA ILE A 119 10.88 -2.50 -13.17
C ILE A 119 11.99 -1.49 -12.88
N ARG A 120 13.24 -1.95 -12.81
CA ARG A 120 14.41 -1.10 -12.57
C ARG A 120 14.67 -0.10 -13.69
N GLY A 121 14.22 -0.39 -14.91
CA GLY A 121 14.28 0.57 -16.02
C GLY A 121 13.14 1.60 -15.99
N GLY A 122 11.99 1.23 -15.39
CA GLY A 122 10.82 2.11 -15.26
C GLY A 122 10.83 3.01 -14.01
N GLN A 123 11.66 2.68 -13.02
CA GLN A 123 11.76 3.38 -11.75
C GLN A 123 13.21 3.87 -11.52
N PRO A 124 13.42 5.12 -11.06
CA PRO A 124 12.40 6.13 -10.74
C PRO A 124 11.65 6.61 -11.99
N THR A 125 10.37 6.98 -11.85
CA THR A 125 9.59 7.53 -12.97
C THR A 125 10.18 8.86 -13.46
N PRO A 126 9.87 9.33 -14.68
CA PRO A 126 10.29 10.64 -15.16
C PRO A 126 9.91 11.80 -14.21
N GLY A 127 8.79 11.68 -13.50
CA GLY A 127 8.37 12.65 -12.48
C GLY A 127 9.29 12.65 -11.26
N ASN A 128 9.69 11.47 -10.78
CA ASN A 128 10.64 11.33 -9.67
C ASN A 128 12.03 11.87 -10.02
N ILE A 129 12.49 11.61 -11.25
CA ILE A 129 13.77 12.13 -11.76
C ILE A 129 13.73 13.66 -11.81
N LYS A 130 12.64 14.25 -12.29
CA LYS A 130 12.44 15.71 -12.25
C LYS A 130 12.38 16.25 -10.81
N GLY A 131 11.90 15.45 -9.86
CA GLY A 131 11.93 15.71 -8.41
C GLY A 131 13.31 15.53 -7.76
N GLY A 132 14.32 15.10 -8.54
CA GLY A 132 15.72 15.01 -8.14
C GLY A 132 16.21 13.63 -7.71
N LEU A 133 15.39 12.57 -7.86
CA LEU A 133 15.80 11.20 -7.55
C LEU A 133 16.58 10.57 -8.70
N THR A 134 17.66 9.86 -8.40
CA THR A 134 18.62 9.34 -9.40
C THR A 134 18.54 7.84 -9.63
N THR A 135 18.22 7.07 -8.59
CA THR A 135 18.20 5.60 -8.64
C THR A 135 16.99 5.04 -7.89
N ILE A 136 16.58 3.82 -8.22
CA ILE A 136 15.51 3.13 -7.49
C ILE A 136 15.95 2.86 -6.04
N GLU A 137 17.22 2.52 -5.84
CA GLU A 137 17.81 2.30 -4.51
C GLU A 137 17.73 3.55 -3.64
N GLU A 138 18.08 4.74 -4.16
CA GLU A 138 17.97 6.02 -3.45
C GLU A 138 16.51 6.30 -3.05
N LYS A 139 15.59 6.10 -3.98
CA LYS A 139 14.15 6.28 -3.75
C LYS A 139 13.65 5.34 -2.66
N SER A 140 13.95 4.05 -2.78
CA SER A 140 13.56 2.99 -1.86
C SER A 140 14.10 3.17 -0.45
N LEU A 141 15.34 3.67 -0.30
CA LEU A 141 15.90 3.98 1.02
C LEU A 141 15.22 5.17 1.70
N GLY A 142 14.56 6.04 0.92
CA GLY A 142 13.76 7.15 1.42
C GLY A 142 12.29 6.81 1.69
N CYS A 143 11.83 5.61 1.35
CA CYS A 143 10.46 5.14 1.59
C CYS A 143 10.31 4.49 2.97
#